data_AF-A0A5K0ZB63-F1
#
_entry.id   AF-A0A5K0ZB63-F1
#
_cell.length_a   1.000
_cell.length_b   1.000
_cell.length_c   1.000
_cell.angle_alpha   90.00
_cell.angle_beta   90.00
_cell.angle_gamma   90.00
#
_symmetry.space_group_name_H-M   'P 1'
#
loop_
_entity.id
_entity.type
_entity.pdbx_description
1 polymer ?
#
loop_
_entity_poly.entity_id
_entity_poly.type
_entity_poly.pdbx_seq_one_letter_code
_entity_poly.pdbx_strand_id
1 'polypeptide(L)' 'GLEANLCVDLKTIPDISNLQALRRLRLSGCFQLMDVPGLSKLRRLESLRLDGCYALRDMNDMMK' A
#
# COMPACT_ATOMS: atom_id res chain seq x y z
N GLY A 1 10.22 7.80 -0.80
CA GLY A 1 8.96 7.23 -1.30
C GLY A 1 9.17 5.75 -1.51
N LEU A 2 8.12 4.95 -1.42
CA LEU A 2 8.17 3.50 -1.64
C LEU A 2 7.37 3.20 -2.91
N GLU A 3 7.96 2.46 -3.84
CA GLU A 3 7.36 2.20 -5.15
C GLU A 3 7.53 0.72 -5.52
N ALA A 4 6.46 0.09 -5.98
CA ALA A 4 6.46 -1.25 -6.59
C ALA A 4 5.49 -1.28 -7.77
N ASN A 5 5.92 -1.85 -8.89
CA ASN A 5 5.15 -1.88 -10.13
C ASN A 5 5.10 -3.30 -10.72
N LEU A 6 3.96 -3.68 -11.27
CA LEU A 6 3.71 -4.95 -11.97
C LEU A 6 4.03 -6.21 -11.13
N CYS A 7 3.85 -6.14 -9.82
CA CYS A 7 3.99 -7.29 -8.94
C CYS A 7 2.69 -8.11 -8.95
N VAL A 8 2.44 -8.82 -10.05
CA VAL A 8 1.14 -9.46 -10.33
C VAL A 8 0.75 -10.55 -9.33
N ASP A 9 1.74 -11.23 -8.74
CA ASP A 9 1.54 -12.30 -7.75
C ASP A 9 1.69 -11.82 -6.30
N LEU A 10 1.96 -10.52 -6.08
CA LEU A 10 2.20 -9.97 -4.75
C LEU A 10 0.87 -9.86 -3.99
N LYS A 11 0.70 -10.69 -2.97
CA LYS A 11 -0.53 -10.74 -2.15
C LYS A 11 -0.54 -9.77 -0.98
N THR A 12 0.63 -9.44 -0.45
CA THR A 12 0.83 -8.52 0.68
C THR A 12 2.22 -7.90 0.60
N ILE A 13 2.43 -6.78 1.28
CA ILE A 13 3.76 -6.19 1.50
C ILE A 13 4.20 -6.39 2.96
N PRO A 14 5.51 -6.26 3.26
CA PRO A 14 5.97 -6.14 4.65
C PRO A 14 5.26 -4.99 5.37
N ASP A 15 5.11 -5.11 6.70
CA ASP A 15 4.55 -4.03 7.50
C ASP A 15 5.39 -2.75 7.38
N ILE A 16 4.76 -1.69 6.88
CA ILE A 16 5.38 -0.39 6.68
C ILE A 16 5.13 0.58 7.84
N SER A 17 4.56 0.12 8.96
CA SER A 17 4.26 0.93 10.14
C SER A 17 5.47 1.72 10.67
N ASN A 18 6.69 1.24 10.48
CA ASN A 18 7.92 1.92 10.91
C ASN A 18 8.39 3.03 9.94
N LEU A 19 7.80 3.14 8.75
CA LEU A 19 8.19 4.14 7.75
C LEU A 19 7.55 5.52 8.04
N GLN A 20 7.73 6.04 9.25
CA GLN A 20 7.09 7.27 9.74
C GLN A 20 7.47 8.55 8.97
N ALA A 21 8.54 8.52 8.17
CA ALA A 21 8.95 9.60 7.28
C ALA A 21 8.44 9.43 5.83
N LEU A 22 7.69 8.37 5.53
CA LEU A 22 7.22 8.09 4.17
C LEU A 22 6.16 9.11 3.74
N ARG A 23 6.49 9.87 2.70
CA ARG A 23 5.59 10.88 2.11
C ARG A 23 4.85 10.39 0.87
N ARG A 24 5.35 9.35 0.20
CA ARG A 24 4.77 8.82 -1.05
C ARG A 24 4.82 7.29 -1.07
N LEU A 25 3.69 6.67 -1.36
CA LEU A 25 3.53 5.24 -1.59
C LEU A 25 2.86 5.02 -2.96
N ARG A 26 3.51 4.26 -3.84
CA ARG A 26 2.99 3.88 -5.15
C ARG A 26 3.07 2.38 -5.33
N LEU A 27 1.93 1.71 -5.41
CA LEU A 27 1.81 0.31 -5.77
C LEU A 27 0.96 0.27 -7.04
N SER A 28 1.53 -0.14 -8.17
CA SER A 28 0.80 -0.12 -9.44
C SER A 28 0.86 -1.45 -10.18
N GLY A 29 -0.28 -1.94 -10.67
CA GLY A 29 -0.37 -3.23 -11.36
C GLY A 29 -0.09 -4.45 -10.45
N CYS A 30 -0.31 -4.32 -9.14
CA CYS A 30 -0.23 -5.43 -8.19
C CYS A 30 -1.61 -6.08 -8.04
N PHE A 31 -2.06 -6.79 -9.08
CA PHE A 31 -3.47 -7.21 -9.22
C PHE A 31 -3.99 -8.08 -8.07
N GLN A 32 -3.11 -8.90 -7.46
CA GLN A 32 -3.44 -9.79 -6.34
C GLN A 32 -3.16 -9.19 -4.95
N LEU A 33 -2.73 -7.93 -4.86
CA LEU A 33 -2.43 -7.30 -3.58
C LEU A 33 -3.71 -7.13 -2.78
N MET A 34 -3.80 -7.79 -1.63
CA MET A 34 -4.99 -7.79 -0.77
C MET A 34 -4.89 -6.78 0.36
N ASP A 35 -3.69 -6.43 0.80
CA ASP A 35 -3.48 -5.60 1.98
C ASP A 35 -2.18 -4.79 1.91
N VAL A 36 -2.13 -3.71 2.67
CA VAL A 36 -0.98 -2.80 2.86
C VAL A 36 -0.78 -2.60 4.37
N PRO A 37 -0.19 -3.57 5.08
CA PRO A 37 -0.08 -3.53 6.53
C PRO A 37 0.69 -2.28 7.01
N GLY A 38 0.15 -1.60 8.01
CA GLY A 38 0.77 -0.39 8.58
C GLY A 38 0.46 0.91 7.85
N LEU A 39 -0.33 0.88 6.76
CA LEU A 39 -0.73 2.09 6.03
C LEU A 39 -1.39 3.14 6.93
N SER A 40 -2.27 2.72 7.84
CA SER A 40 -2.97 3.61 8.80
C SER A 40 -2.02 4.32 9.77
N LYS A 41 -0.78 3.83 9.93
CA LYS A 41 0.24 4.40 10.82
C LYS A 41 1.08 5.48 10.14
N LEU A 42 0.96 5.69 8.83
CA LEU A 42 1.81 6.60 8.05
C LEU A 42 1.33 8.05 8.12
N ARG A 43 1.58 8.71 9.26
CA ARG A 43 1.07 10.07 9.54
C ARG A 43 1.58 11.18 8.61
N ARG A 44 2.67 10.94 7.88
CA ARG A 44 3.28 11.90 6.95
C ARG A 44 3.04 11.55 5.48
N LEU A 45 2.18 10.57 5.20
CA LEU A 45 1.88 10.19 3.83
C LEU A 45 1.07 11.31 3.16
N GLU A 46 1.60 11.82 2.05
CA GLU A 46 1.00 12.91 1.28
C GLU A 46 0.45 12.42 -0.07
N SER A 47 0.93 11.28 -0.55
CA SER A 47 0.50 10.69 -1.81
C SER A 47 0.43 9.18 -1.71
N LEU A 48 -0.75 8.65 -2.07
CA LEU A 48 -1.03 7.24 -2.18
C LEU A 48 -1.54 6.95 -3.60
N ARG A 49 -0.89 6.02 -4.30
CA ARG A 49 -1.32 5.51 -5.60
C ARG A 49 -1.39 3.99 -5.56
N LEU A 50 -2.55 3.45 -5.89
CA LEU A 50 -2.85 2.01 -5.84
C LEU A 50 -3.41 1.50 -7.19
N ASP A 51 -3.08 2.18 -8.29
CA ASP A 51 -3.65 1.90 -9.62
C ASP A 51 -3.41 0.45 -10.04
N GLY A 52 -4.47 -0.27 -10.43
CA GLY A 52 -4.33 -1.67 -10.81
C GLY A 52 -4.05 -2.64 -9.65
N CYS A 53 -4.35 -2.26 -8.40
CA CYS A 53 -4.37 -3.18 -7.25
C CYS A 53 -5.80 -3.63 -6.95
N TYR A 54 -6.37 -4.47 -7.82
CA TYR A 54 -7.81 -4.77 -7.83
C TYR A 54 -8.30 -5.66 -6.69
N ALA A 55 -7.42 -6.47 -6.09
CA ALA A 55 -7.77 -7.37 -5.00
C ALA A 55 -7.70 -6.71 -3.59
N LEU A 56 -7.39 -5.42 -3.51
CA LEU A 56 -7.28 -4.72 -2.22
C LEU A 56 -8.60 -4.78 -1.46
N ARG A 57 -8.50 -5.10 -0.17
CA ARG A 57 -9.64 -5.04 0.75
C ARG A 57 -10.17 -3.62 0.86
N ASP A 58 -11.39 -3.51 1.39
CA ASP A 58 -12.05 -2.23 1.61
C ASP A 58 -11.12 -1.28 2.39
N MET A 59 -10.96 -0.04 1.90
CA MET A 59 -10.09 0.93 2.54
C MET A 59 -10.50 1.24 3.98
N ASN A 60 -11.78 1.15 4.32
CA ASN A 60 -12.25 1.32 5.70
C ASN A 60 -11.75 0.20 6.61
N ASP A 61 -11.54 -1.01 6.10
CA ASP A 61 -10.97 -2.10 6.90
C ASP A 61 -9.47 -1.90 7.12
N MET A 62 -8.76 -1.37 6.13
CA MET A 62 -7.31 -1.13 6.19
C MET A 62 -6.92 0.09 7.03
N MET A 63 -7.85 1.02 7.22
CA MET A 63 -7.64 2.29 7.95
C MET A 63 -8.12 2.26 9.41
N LYS A 64 -8.57 1.10 9.91
CA LYS A 64 -8.79 0.85 11.34
C LYS A 64 -7.46 0.81 12.11
#